data_AF-A0A834KLT7-F1
#
_entry.id   AF-A0A834KLT7-F1
#
_cell.length_a   1.000
_cell.length_b   1.000
_cell.length_c   1.000
_cell.angle_alpha   90.00
_cell.angle_beta   90.00
_cell.angle_gamma   90.00
#
_symmetry.space_group_name_H-M   'P 1'
#
loop_
_entity.id
_entity.type
_entity.pdbx_description
1 polymer ?
#
loop_
_entity_poly.entity_id
_entity_poly.type
_entity_poly.pdbx_seq_one_letter_code
_entity_poly.pdbx_strand_id
1 'polypeptide(L)'
;MVVFSSVSSKSSFSQTKMGTLWSSYVTHPDITPEAETAPTFDPLYGFQNGRKARVMIATDAEMKAARIPKRFRDYCAHKFLELEDCKKYHFPMMNKCDHQNHAYQQCQYQDYVLRMKEFERERRLSERQKRKQQAAAA
;
A
#
# COMPACT_ATOMS: atom_id res chain seq x y z
N MET A 1 -12.15 -2.05 33.32
CA MET A 1 -11.98 -0.74 32.65
C MET A 1 -10.49 -0.48 32.49
N VAL A 2 -9.91 -0.81 31.35
CA VAL A 2 -8.56 -0.35 30.96
C VAL A 2 -8.68 0.13 29.53
N VAL A 3 -8.51 1.44 29.36
CA VAL A 3 -8.53 2.15 28.09
C VAL A 3 -7.26 1.76 27.33
N PHE A 4 -7.38 0.86 26.34
CA PHE A 4 -6.31 0.65 25.38
C PHE A 4 -6.40 1.73 24.31
N SER A 5 -5.62 2.77 24.57
CA SER A 5 -5.42 3.93 23.71
C SER A 5 -5.07 3.52 22.28
N SER A 6 -5.88 4.07 21.37
CA SER A 6 -5.69 4.13 19.94
C SER A 6 -4.27 4.60 19.56
N VAL A 7 -3.43 3.69 19.07
CA VAL A 7 -2.28 4.08 18.24
C VAL A 7 -2.75 4.07 16.79
N SER A 8 -3.42 5.16 16.43
CA SER A 8 -3.67 5.55 15.06
C SER A 8 -2.32 5.97 14.47
N SER A 9 -1.52 5.01 14.00
CA SER A 9 -0.36 5.33 13.17
C SER A 9 -0.90 5.71 11.80
N LYS A 10 -1.28 6.97 11.64
CA LYS A 10 -1.34 7.65 10.35
C LYS A 10 0.07 7.68 9.76
N SER A 11 0.57 6.54 9.29
CA SER A 11 1.69 6.52 8.36
C SER A 11 1.12 7.01 7.04
N SER A 12 1.27 8.32 6.85
CA SER A 12 1.07 9.06 5.61
C SER A 12 1.91 8.47 4.49
N PHE A 13 1.46 7.35 3.93
CA PHE A 13 1.86 6.90 2.62
C PHE A 13 0.86 7.52 1.67
N SER A 14 1.27 8.59 1.00
CA SER A 14 0.50 9.28 -0.03
C SER A 14 0.03 8.25 -1.05
N GLN A 15 -1.19 7.75 -0.91
CA GLN A 15 -1.82 6.94 -1.93
C GLN A 15 -2.09 7.88 -3.09
N THR A 16 -1.32 7.66 -4.15
CA THR A 16 -1.55 8.10 -5.52
C THR A 16 -3.03 8.36 -5.79
N LYS A 17 -3.40 9.62 -6.04
CA LYS A 17 -4.68 10.04 -6.62
C LYS A 17 -4.76 9.50 -8.05
N MET A 18 -5.04 8.21 -8.18
CA MET A 18 -5.04 7.51 -9.47
C MET A 18 -6.28 7.85 -10.29
N GLY A 19 -6.31 9.00 -10.96
CA GLY A 19 -7.26 9.31 -12.05
C GLY A 19 -8.77 9.23 -11.71
N THR A 20 -9.12 8.93 -10.47
CA THR A 20 -10.48 8.65 -10.00
C THR A 20 -11.27 9.90 -9.66
N LEU A 21 -10.66 11.08 -9.83
CA LEU A 21 -11.29 12.39 -9.57
C LEU A 21 -12.62 12.52 -10.32
N TRP A 22 -12.67 12.17 -11.61
CA TRP A 22 -13.94 12.21 -12.35
C TRP A 22 -15.00 11.29 -11.75
N SER A 23 -14.61 10.09 -11.32
CA SER A 23 -15.53 9.13 -10.73
C SER A 23 -16.01 9.56 -9.34
N SER A 24 -15.14 10.18 -8.54
CA SER A 24 -15.46 10.62 -7.18
C SER A 24 -16.32 11.87 -7.16
N TYR A 25 -16.14 12.78 -8.12
CA TYR A 25 -16.87 14.05 -8.14
C TYR A 25 -18.08 14.05 -9.07
N VAL A 26 -18.08 13.28 -10.18
CA VAL A 26 -19.11 13.41 -11.22
C VAL A 26 -20.00 12.17 -11.32
N THR A 27 -19.44 11.00 -11.61
CA THR A 27 -20.28 9.84 -11.97
C THR A 27 -20.85 9.12 -10.76
N HIS A 28 -20.01 8.83 -9.77
CA HIS A 28 -20.33 7.87 -8.72
C HIS A 28 -19.70 8.24 -7.36
N PRO A 29 -20.13 9.34 -6.72
CA PRO A 29 -19.60 9.77 -5.43
C PRO A 29 -19.87 8.77 -4.31
N ASP A 30 -21.05 8.12 -4.29
CA ASP A 30 -21.44 7.27 -3.15
C ASP A 30 -20.65 5.95 -3.03
N ILE A 31 -20.06 5.46 -4.13
CA ILE A 31 -19.40 4.14 -4.18
C ILE A 31 -17.87 4.23 -4.27
N THR A 32 -17.34 5.40 -4.61
CA THR A 32 -15.90 5.57 -4.78
C THR A 32 -15.26 5.84 -3.42
N PRO A 33 -14.28 5.02 -2.99
CA PRO A 33 -13.63 5.25 -1.71
C PRO A 33 -12.70 6.46 -1.78
N GLU A 34 -12.64 7.22 -0.69
CA GLU A 34 -11.82 8.42 -0.59
C GLU A 34 -10.37 8.06 -0.25
N ALA A 35 -9.42 8.57 -1.05
CA ALA A 35 -8.03 8.11 -1.05
C ALA A 35 -7.25 8.34 0.26
N GLU A 36 -7.66 9.32 1.07
CA GLU A 36 -6.95 9.69 2.31
C GLU A 36 -7.59 9.05 3.56
N THR A 37 -8.73 8.38 3.40
CA THR A 37 -9.46 7.76 4.51
C THR A 37 -9.02 6.33 4.75
N ALA A 38 -9.16 5.88 6.00
CA ALA A 38 -8.92 4.49 6.36
C ALA A 38 -9.98 3.58 5.72
N PRO A 39 -9.66 2.28 5.48
CA PRO A 39 -10.61 1.33 4.91
C PRO A 39 -11.90 1.25 5.75
N THR A 40 -13.06 1.46 5.12
CA THR A 40 -14.37 1.39 5.79
C THR A 40 -14.76 -0.04 6.17
N PHE A 41 -14.32 -1.03 5.39
CA PHE A 41 -14.67 -2.44 5.59
C PHE A 41 -13.57 -3.22 6.32
N ASP A 42 -13.98 -4.16 7.16
CA ASP A 42 -13.07 -5.07 7.85
C ASP A 42 -12.14 -5.82 6.85
N PRO A 43 -10.80 -5.80 7.06
CA PRO A 43 -9.84 -6.58 6.29
C PRO A 43 -10.17 -8.07 6.15
N LEU A 44 -10.86 -8.68 7.12
CA LEU A 44 -11.21 -10.11 7.11
C LEU A 44 -12.53 -10.41 6.38
N TYR A 45 -13.34 -9.39 6.07
CA TYR A 45 -14.63 -9.58 5.41
C TYR A 45 -14.45 -10.20 4.01
N GLY A 46 -14.99 -11.41 3.82
CA GLY A 46 -14.93 -12.16 2.57
C GLY A 46 -13.76 -13.15 2.44
N PHE A 47 -12.90 -13.27 3.45
CA PHE A 47 -11.81 -14.26 3.47
C PHE A 47 -12.14 -15.41 4.43
N GLN A 48 -12.65 -16.54 3.90
CA GLN A 48 -13.05 -17.69 4.72
C GLN A 48 -11.88 -18.34 5.47
N ASN A 49 -10.68 -18.36 4.86
CA ASN A 49 -9.48 -19.00 5.40
C ASN A 49 -8.49 -17.98 6.02
N GLY A 50 -8.92 -16.75 6.27
CA GLY A 50 -8.07 -15.65 6.76
C GLY A 50 -7.14 -15.03 5.71
N ARG A 51 -6.59 -13.85 6.01
CA ARG A 51 -5.64 -13.12 5.14
C ARG A 51 -4.20 -13.38 5.59
N LYS A 52 -3.32 -13.76 4.66
CA LYS A 52 -1.88 -13.87 4.93
C LYS A 52 -1.28 -12.48 5.21
N ALA A 53 -0.62 -12.32 6.37
CA ALA A 53 0.08 -11.09 6.71
C ALA A 53 1.31 -10.90 5.81
N ARG A 54 1.65 -9.63 5.53
CA ARG A 54 2.87 -9.27 4.80
C ARG A 54 4.06 -9.37 5.74
N VAL A 55 5.12 -10.04 5.30
CA VAL A 55 6.34 -10.23 6.09
C VAL A 55 7.37 -9.20 5.68
N MET A 56 7.88 -8.44 6.65
CA MET A 56 9.05 -7.58 6.47
C MET A 56 10.30 -8.46 6.50
N ILE A 57 11.14 -8.39 5.46
CA ILE A 57 12.38 -9.16 5.38
C ILE A 57 13.54 -8.41 6.06
N ALA A 58 13.61 -7.08 5.87
CA ALA A 58 14.65 -6.24 6.47
C ALA A 58 14.34 -5.92 7.94
N THR A 59 15.36 -5.93 8.79
CA THR A 59 15.21 -5.57 10.20
C THR A 59 15.26 -4.05 10.41
N ASP A 60 14.62 -3.56 11.47
CA ASP A 60 14.62 -2.12 11.79
C ASP A 60 16.02 -1.59 12.11
N ALA A 61 16.90 -2.43 12.67
CA ALA A 61 18.28 -2.08 12.98
C ALA A 61 19.09 -1.82 11.70
N GLU A 62 18.95 -2.69 10.70
CA GLU A 62 19.61 -2.54 9.38
C GLU A 62 19.15 -1.26 8.67
N MET A 63 17.84 -0.98 8.67
CA MET A 63 17.29 0.23 8.03
C MET A 63 17.78 1.53 8.71
N LYS A 64 17.97 1.50 10.04
CA LYS A 64 18.53 2.63 10.79
C LYS A 64 20.02 2.79 10.53
N ALA A 65 20.78 1.69 10.51
CA ALA A 65 22.21 1.70 10.23
C ALA A 65 22.52 2.26 8.84
N ALA A 66 21.74 1.87 7.84
CA ALA A 66 21.86 2.37 6.46
C ALA A 66 21.31 3.79 6.25
N ARG A 67 20.75 4.43 7.29
CA ARG A 67 20.16 5.79 7.24
C ARG A 67 19.15 5.99 6.10
N ILE A 68 18.30 4.99 5.86
CA ILE A 68 17.28 5.06 4.80
C ILE A 68 16.27 6.16 5.15
N PRO A 69 15.92 7.07 4.21
CA PRO A 69 14.88 8.05 4.44
C PRO A 69 13.52 7.36 4.60
N LYS A 70 12.62 7.94 5.40
CA LYS A 70 11.33 7.32 5.78
C LYS A 70 10.48 6.87 4.58
N ARG A 71 10.62 7.54 3.43
CA ARG A 71 9.86 7.23 2.19
C ARG A 71 10.23 5.89 1.55
N PHE A 72 11.42 5.35 1.83
CA PHE A 72 11.87 4.07 1.26
C PHE A 72 11.87 2.94 2.31
N ARG A 73 11.24 3.15 3.47
CA ARG A 73 11.13 2.16 4.55
C ARG A 73 9.86 1.32 4.40
N ASP A 74 9.66 0.79 3.20
CA ASP A 74 8.52 -0.07 2.86
C ASP A 74 8.92 -1.56 2.98
N TYR A 75 7.97 -2.47 2.73
CA TYR A 75 8.25 -3.92 2.63
C TYR A 75 9.37 -4.26 1.64
N CYS A 76 9.58 -3.37 0.66
CA CYS A 76 10.61 -3.48 -0.37
C CYS A 76 12.03 -3.02 0.06
N ALA A 77 12.23 -2.57 1.30
CA ALA A 77 13.50 -1.98 1.75
C ALA A 77 14.74 -2.88 1.58
N HIS A 78 14.57 -4.20 1.62
CA HIS A 78 15.64 -5.18 1.40
C HIS A 78 16.29 -5.04 0.00
N LYS A 79 15.49 -4.82 -1.05
CA LYS A 79 16.01 -4.58 -2.42
C LYS A 79 16.64 -3.21 -2.57
N PHE A 80 16.17 -2.22 -1.80
CA PHE A 80 16.78 -0.90 -1.80
C PHE A 80 18.20 -0.93 -1.23
N LEU A 81 18.43 -1.72 -0.17
CA LEU A 81 19.77 -1.93 0.40
C LEU A 81 20.73 -2.55 -0.61
N GLU A 82 20.32 -3.63 -1.29
CA GLU A 82 21.12 -4.28 -2.35
C GLU A 82 21.58 -3.28 -3.42
N LEU A 83 20.65 -2.41 -3.84
CA LEU A 83 20.88 -1.38 -4.85
C LEU A 83 21.87 -0.30 -4.39
N GLU A 84 21.73 0.17 -3.15
CA GLU A 84 22.64 1.15 -2.56
C GLU A 84 24.05 0.59 -2.37
N ASP A 85 24.18 -0.70 -2.06
CA ASP A 85 25.48 -1.34 -1.95
C ASP A 85 26.17 -1.47 -3.32
N CYS A 86 25.46 -1.88 -4.37
CA CYS A 86 26.02 -1.89 -5.74
C CYS A 86 26.46 -0.51 -6.22
N LYS A 87 25.68 0.52 -5.90
CA LYS A 87 26.05 1.92 -6.16
C LYS A 87 27.37 2.29 -5.49
N LYS A 88 27.59 1.92 -4.23
CA LYS A 88 28.86 2.18 -3.53
C LYS A 88 30.03 1.46 -4.20
N TYR A 89 29.85 0.21 -4.63
CA TYR A 89 30.91 -0.57 -5.25
C TYR A 89 31.29 -0.09 -6.66
N HIS A 90 30.32 0.36 -7.46
CA HIS A 90 30.55 0.72 -8.86
C HIS A 90 30.66 2.22 -9.12
N PHE A 91 30.74 3.05 -8.07
CA PHE A 91 30.97 4.48 -8.22
C PHE A 91 32.29 4.74 -8.98
N PRO A 92 32.31 5.56 -10.07
CA PRO A 92 31.28 6.50 -10.57
C PRO A 92 30.30 5.93 -11.62
N MET A 93 30.52 4.72 -12.12
CA MET A 93 29.72 4.08 -13.18
C MET A 93 28.51 3.32 -12.62
N MET A 94 27.50 4.06 -12.14
CA MET A 94 26.28 3.51 -11.52
C MET A 94 25.39 2.68 -12.48
N ASN A 95 25.57 2.82 -13.79
CA ASN A 95 24.77 2.15 -14.81
C ASN A 95 24.95 0.62 -14.83
N LYS A 96 25.98 0.09 -14.13
CA LYS A 96 26.20 -1.36 -14.04
C LYS A 96 25.21 -2.06 -13.10
N CYS A 97 24.41 -1.31 -12.34
CA CYS A 97 23.49 -1.83 -11.32
C CYS A 97 22.03 -2.01 -11.81
N ASP A 98 21.79 -2.10 -13.12
CA ASP A 98 20.44 -2.15 -13.70
C ASP A 98 19.60 -3.34 -13.23
N HIS A 99 20.21 -4.52 -13.06
CA HIS A 99 19.49 -5.70 -12.58
C HIS A 99 18.88 -5.49 -11.19
N GLN A 100 19.61 -4.84 -10.29
CA GLN A 100 19.14 -4.58 -8.93
C GLN A 100 18.13 -3.45 -8.90
N ASN A 101 18.30 -2.45 -9.77
CA ASN A 101 17.31 -1.40 -9.98
C ASN A 101 15.97 -1.98 -10.46
N HIS A 102 16.01 -2.86 -11.47
CA HIS A 102 14.81 -3.53 -11.94
C HIS A 102 14.18 -4.43 -10.86
N ALA A 103 14.98 -5.14 -10.06
CA ALA A 103 14.46 -5.93 -8.94
C ALA A 103 13.73 -5.07 -7.89
N TYR A 104 14.29 -3.91 -7.55
CA TYR A 104 13.65 -2.95 -6.65
C TYR A 104 12.35 -2.38 -7.24
N GLN A 105 12.37 -1.98 -8.51
CA GLN A 105 11.20 -1.45 -9.22
C GLN A 105 10.07 -2.48 -9.33
N GLN A 106 10.41 -3.73 -9.63
CA GLN A 106 9.43 -4.82 -9.71
C GLN A 106 8.73 -5.04 -8.37
N CYS A 107 9.48 -4.97 -7.27
CA CYS A 107 8.96 -5.11 -5.94
C CYS A 107 8.05 -3.91 -5.55
N GLN A 108 8.45 -2.68 -5.86
CA GLN A 108 7.60 -1.49 -5.71
C GLN A 108 6.32 -1.57 -6.56
N TYR A 109 6.41 -2.13 -7.77
CA TYR A 109 5.26 -2.36 -8.64
C TYR A 109 4.28 -3.38 -8.03
N GLN A 110 4.78 -4.49 -7.47
CA GLN A 110 3.93 -5.46 -6.78
C GLN A 110 3.21 -4.83 -5.57
N ASP A 111 3.91 -3.98 -4.81
CA ASP A 111 3.33 -3.23 -3.69
C ASP A 111 2.25 -2.24 -4.15
N TYR A 112 2.46 -1.63 -5.30
CA TYR A 112 1.46 -0.78 -5.94
C TYR A 112 0.22 -1.57 -6.38
N VAL A 113 0.41 -2.74 -7.03
CA VAL A 113 -0.69 -3.62 -7.44
C VAL A 113 -1.52 -4.09 -6.24
N LEU A 114 -0.90 -4.34 -5.09
CA LEU A 114 -1.63 -4.68 -3.86
C LEU A 114 -2.54 -3.54 -3.39
N ARG A 115 -2.06 -2.30 -3.41
CA ARG A 115 -2.89 -1.11 -3.08
C ARG A 115 -4.05 -0.92 -4.05
N MET A 116 -3.83 -1.19 -5.34
CA MET A 116 -4.91 -1.15 -6.35
C MET A 116 -6.00 -2.19 -6.06
N LYS A 117 -5.60 -3.40 -5.63
CA LYS A 117 -6.56 -4.45 -5.23
C LYS A 117 -7.37 -4.05 -4.00
N GLU A 118 -6.77 -3.32 -3.06
CA GLU A 118 -7.45 -2.81 -1.86
C GLU A 118 -8.49 -1.75 -2.24
N PHE A 119 -8.11 -0.80 -3.10
CA PHE A 119 -9.03 0.22 -3.62
C PHE A 119 -10.22 -0.37 -4.37
N GLU A 120 -9.97 -1.31 -5.31
CA GLU A 120 -11.06 -1.96 -6.04
C GLU A 120 -11.95 -2.82 -5.14
N ARG A 121 -11.37 -3.47 -4.11
CA ARG A 121 -12.12 -4.24 -3.12
C ARG A 121 -13.14 -3.36 -2.43
N GLU A 122 -12.73 -2.20 -1.94
CA GLU A 122 -13.63 -1.26 -1.27
C GLU A 122 -14.73 -0.78 -2.20
N ARG A 123 -14.38 -0.37 -3.42
CA ARG A 123 -15.37 0.07 -4.43
C ARG A 123 -16.45 -0.99 -4.66
N ARG A 124 -16.06 -2.26 -4.86
CA ARG A 124 -17.00 -3.38 -5.10
C ARG A 124 -17.84 -3.70 -3.86
N LEU A 125 -17.29 -3.54 -2.66
CA LEU A 125 -18.02 -3.73 -1.41
C LEU A 125 -19.06 -2.63 -1.20
N SER A 126 -18.72 -1.38 -1.47
CA SER A 126 -19.65 -0.24 -1.44
C SER A 126 -20.78 -0.41 -2.46
N GLU A 127 -20.48 -0.82 -3.69
CA GLU A 127 -21.50 -1.17 -4.69
C GLU A 127 -22.45 -2.26 -4.20
N ARG A 128 -21.91 -3.32 -3.58
CA ARG A 128 -22.73 -4.41 -3.03
C ARG A 128 -23.61 -3.92 -1.89
N GLN A 129 -23.10 -3.05 -1.02
CA GLN A 129 -23.87 -2.45 0.07
C GLN A 129 -25.02 -1.60 -0.48
N LYS A 130 -24.75 -0.76 -1.48
CA LYS A 130 -25.79 0.05 -2.16
C LYS A 130 -26.88 -0.83 -2.78
N ARG A 131 -26.52 -1.92 -3.47
CA ARG A 131 -27.49 -2.88 -4.03
C ARG A 131 -28.36 -3.52 -2.93
N LYS A 132 -27.76 -3.91 -1.80
CA LYS A 132 -28.51 -4.46 -0.66
C LYS A 132 -29.47 -3.44 -0.04
N GLN A 133 -29.05 -2.18 0.08
CA GLN A 133 -29.90 -1.11 0.59
C GLN A 133 -31.08 -0.84 -0.35
N GLN A 134 -30.84 -0.81 -1.66
CA GLN A 134 -31.91 -0.65 -2.66
C GLN A 134 -32.90 -1.82 -2.63
N ALA A 135 -32.42 -3.06 -2.52
CA ALA A 135 -33.27 -4.23 -2.43
C ALA A 135 -34.05 -4.33 -1.11
N ALA A 136 -33.54 -3.75 -0.02
CA ALA A 136 -34.25 -3.69 1.26
C ALA A 136 -35.26 -2.54 1.34
N ALA A 137 -35.11 -1.52 0.48
CA ALA A 137 -36.02 -0.37 0.39
C ALA A 137 -37.14 -0.55 -0.65
N ALA A 138 -36.99 -1.51 -1.56
CA ALA A 138 -38.00 -1.95 -2.52
C ALA A 138 -38.90 -3.02 -1.92
#